data_AF-A0A9Q4KMU7-F1
#
_entry.id   AF-A0A9Q4KMU7-F1
#
_cell.length_a   1.000
_cell.length_b   1.000
_cell.length_c   1.000
_cell.angle_alpha   90.00
_cell.angle_beta   90.00
_cell.angle_gamma   90.00
#
_symmetry.space_group_name_H-M   'P 1'
#
loop_
_entity.id
_entity.type
_entity.pdbx_description
1 polymer ?
#
loop_
_entity_poly.entity_id
_entity_poly.type
_entity_poly.pdbx_seq_one_letter_code
_entity_poly.pdbx_strand_id
1 'polypeptide(L)'
;MFYYMQVGGIFMWPIFFLAVLSLAAVLEKLFLYFVRLRDLGSKFKLDITKNLNNQTFEKIGEIYQNYKNPLAKVVCAASNFYLTNKNISKSEYEFLIKTMIDDEISKLEKNNWILGICISASPQLGLLGTIVGMIKSFGALSAAGDPTLVAGGISEALYTTAFGLLVAIPALVFHVYFINKNDSIMENLEKIEFLLLKKFESLR
;
A
#
# COMPACT_ATOMS: atom_id res chain seq x y z
N MET A 1 28.36 -4.48 4.39
CA MET A 1 27.43 -4.17 3.29
C MET A 1 28.15 -4.03 1.97
N PHE A 2 29.06 -3.04 1.80
CA PHE A 2 29.81 -2.83 0.55
C PHE A 2 30.69 -4.02 0.13
N TYR A 3 31.29 -4.74 1.08
CA TYR A 3 32.02 -5.98 0.79
C TYR A 3 31.12 -7.04 0.11
N TYR A 4 29.92 -7.30 0.65
CA TYR A 4 28.98 -8.27 0.06
C TYR A 4 28.41 -7.80 -1.29
N MET A 5 28.29 -6.48 -1.51
CA MET A 5 27.89 -5.92 -2.82
C MET A 5 28.97 -6.07 -3.89
N GLN A 6 30.25 -6.00 -3.50
CA GLN A 6 31.36 -6.28 -4.41
C GLN A 6 31.50 -7.78 -4.70
N VAL A 7 31.18 -8.64 -3.73
CA VAL A 7 31.24 -10.10 -3.87
C VAL A 7 30.06 -10.69 -4.66
N GLY A 8 28.87 -10.08 -4.64
CA GLY A 8 27.67 -10.57 -5.35
C GLY A 8 27.53 -10.15 -6.83
N GLY A 9 28.56 -9.50 -7.39
CA GLY A 9 28.59 -9.16 -8.81
C GLY A 9 27.64 -8.05 -9.25
N ILE A 10 27.49 -7.91 -10.57
CA ILE A 10 26.79 -6.77 -11.20
C ILE A 10 25.30 -6.70 -10.85
N PHE A 11 24.65 -7.85 -10.60
CA PHE A 11 23.22 -7.92 -10.30
C PHE A 11 22.86 -7.43 -8.89
N MET A 12 23.85 -7.25 -8.01
CA MET A 12 23.63 -6.64 -6.69
C MET A 12 23.19 -5.18 -6.77
N TRP A 13 23.64 -4.43 -7.78
CA TRP A 13 23.31 -3.01 -7.92
C TRP A 13 21.81 -2.77 -8.20
N PRO A 14 21.18 -3.45 -9.18
CA PRO A 14 19.73 -3.40 -9.36
C PRO A 14 18.93 -3.85 -8.12
N ILE A 15 19.36 -4.92 -7.43
CA ILE A 15 18.68 -5.41 -6.23
C ILE A 15 18.77 -4.36 -5.11
N PHE A 16 19.92 -3.72 -4.94
CA PHE A 16 20.08 -2.63 -3.97
C PHE A 16 19.17 -1.44 -4.29
N PHE A 17 19.03 -1.08 -5.56
CA PHE A 17 18.10 -0.03 -5.98
C PHE A 17 16.64 -0.39 -5.63
N LEU A 18 16.22 -1.64 -5.87
CA LEU A 18 14.90 -2.12 -5.43
C LEU A 18 14.75 -2.12 -3.91
N ALA A 19 15.81 -2.39 -3.16
CA ALA A 19 15.80 -2.30 -1.70
C ALA A 19 15.49 -0.88 -1.21
N VAL A 20 16.15 0.12 -1.80
CA VAL A 20 15.93 1.54 -1.47
C VAL A 20 14.52 1.97 -1.87
N LEU A 21 14.05 1.59 -3.05
CA LEU A 21 12.69 1.89 -3.50
C LEU A 21 11.62 1.25 -2.60
N SER A 22 11.81 -0.02 -2.24
CA SER A 22 10.92 -0.74 -1.32
C SER A 22 10.84 -0.03 0.02
N LEU A 23 11.99 0.34 0.61
CA LEU A 23 12.04 1.06 1.87
C LEU A 23 11.35 2.43 1.78
N ALA A 24 11.60 3.19 0.71
CA ALA A 24 10.96 4.47 0.49
C ALA A 24 9.43 4.34 0.40
N ALA A 25 8.93 3.35 -0.34
CA ALA A 25 7.50 3.08 -0.47
C ALA A 25 6.87 2.68 0.88
N VAL A 26 7.54 1.84 1.68
CA VAL A 26 7.07 1.47 3.03
C VAL A 26 6.99 2.70 3.92
N LEU A 27 8.01 3.57 3.92
CA LEU A 27 8.03 4.79 4.74
C LEU A 27 6.96 5.79 4.32
N GLU A 28 6.78 6.02 3.02
CA GLU A 28 5.70 6.87 2.48
C GLU A 28 4.34 6.40 2.99
N LYS A 29 4.09 5.08 2.91
CA LYS A 29 2.84 4.47 3.37
C LYS A 29 2.67 4.58 4.87
N LEU A 30 3.67 4.23 5.67
CA LEU A 30 3.59 4.36 7.12
C LEU A 30 3.28 5.81 7.52
N PHE A 31 3.91 6.79 6.87
CA PHE A 31 3.62 8.20 7.11
C PHE A 31 2.20 8.59 6.72
N LEU A 32 1.72 8.18 5.54
CA LEU A 32 0.37 8.45 5.08
C LEU A 32 -0.68 7.86 6.04
N TYR A 33 -0.51 6.61 6.45
CA TYR A 33 -1.39 5.94 7.40
C TYR A 33 -1.34 6.61 8.76
N PHE A 34 -0.15 6.97 9.24
CA PHE A 34 0.00 7.68 10.50
C PHE A 34 -0.74 9.02 10.49
N VAL A 35 -0.66 9.79 9.39
CA VAL A 35 -1.35 11.09 9.28
C VAL A 35 -2.86 10.94 9.07
N ARG A 36 -3.31 10.00 8.23
CA ARG A 36 -4.73 9.85 7.86
C ARG A 36 -5.55 9.01 8.84
N LEU A 37 -4.93 8.10 9.57
CA LEU A 37 -5.62 7.19 10.49
C LEU A 37 -5.39 7.52 11.96
N ARG A 38 -4.62 8.58 12.27
CA ARG A 38 -4.34 9.03 13.65
C ARG A 38 -5.60 9.08 14.51
N ASP A 39 -6.67 9.62 13.95
CA ASP A 39 -7.91 9.91 14.67
C ASP A 39 -8.99 8.83 14.41
N LEU A 40 -8.66 7.77 13.65
CA LEU A 40 -9.60 6.71 13.24
C LEU A 40 -9.70 5.58 14.29
N GLY A 41 -9.98 5.94 15.54
CA GLY A 41 -10.19 4.99 16.63
C GLY A 41 -11.60 4.37 16.67
N SER A 42 -11.80 3.36 17.51
CA SER A 42 -13.13 2.76 17.76
C SER A 42 -14.14 3.78 18.29
N LYS A 43 -13.70 4.70 19.15
CA LYS A 43 -14.50 5.83 19.65
C LYS A 43 -14.99 6.73 18.51
N PHE A 44 -14.09 7.09 17.60
CA PHE A 44 -14.42 7.93 16.45
C PHE A 44 -15.49 7.30 15.54
N LYS A 45 -15.40 5.99 15.29
CA LYS A 45 -16.43 5.25 14.52
C LYS A 45 -17.80 5.30 15.21
N LEU A 46 -17.83 5.12 16.53
CA LEU A 46 -19.06 5.22 17.32
C LEU A 46 -19.63 6.65 17.29
N ASP A 47 -18.77 7.66 17.37
CA ASP A 47 -19.17 9.06 17.33
C ASP A 47 -19.75 9.44 15.97
N ILE A 48 -19.18 8.94 14.86
CA ILE A 48 -19.77 9.10 13.53
C ILE A 48 -21.18 8.51 13.47
N THR A 49 -21.37 7.25 13.89
CA THR A 49 -22.68 6.61 13.85
C THR A 49 -23.71 7.35 14.69
N LYS A 50 -23.32 7.81 15.90
CA LYS A 50 -24.19 8.60 16.77
C LYS A 50 -24.55 9.95 16.15
N ASN A 51 -23.57 10.65 15.59
CA ASN A 51 -23.78 11.97 14.99
C ASN A 51 -24.62 11.89 13.72
N LEU A 52 -24.43 10.85 12.90
CA LEU A 52 -25.29 10.56 11.74
C LEU A 52 -26.74 10.31 12.15
N ASN A 53 -27.00 9.58 13.24
CA ASN A 53 -28.38 9.35 13.67
C ASN A 53 -29.03 10.57 14.35
N ASN A 54 -28.27 11.37 15.11
CA ASN A 54 -28.85 12.35 16.05
C ASN A 54 -28.71 13.82 15.62
N GLN A 55 -27.83 14.15 14.68
CA GLN A 55 -27.56 15.55 14.30
C GLN A 55 -28.09 15.89 12.91
N THR A 56 -28.12 17.16 12.51
CA THR A 56 -28.46 17.56 11.12
C THR A 56 -27.23 17.48 10.22
N PHE A 57 -27.43 17.49 8.89
CA PHE A 57 -26.31 17.49 7.95
C PHE A 57 -25.43 18.75 8.07
N GLU A 58 -25.98 19.90 8.47
CA GLU A 58 -25.16 21.11 8.71
C GLU A 58 -24.12 20.88 9.82
N LYS A 59 -24.57 20.39 10.99
CA LYS A 59 -23.66 20.14 12.12
C LYS A 59 -22.62 19.06 11.81
N ILE A 60 -22.99 18.07 11.01
CA ILE A 60 -22.06 17.02 10.58
C ILE A 60 -20.94 17.59 9.70
N GLY A 61 -21.28 18.48 8.75
CA GLY A 61 -20.30 19.19 7.94
C GLY A 61 -19.29 19.95 8.79
N GLU A 62 -19.77 20.70 9.79
CA GLU A 62 -18.92 21.48 10.71
C GLU A 62 -18.01 20.61 11.57
N ILE A 63 -18.54 19.53 12.17
CA ILE A 63 -17.77 18.65 13.05
C ILE A 63 -16.63 17.97 12.30
N TYR A 64 -16.88 17.51 11.07
CA TYR A 64 -15.93 16.68 10.34
C TYR A 64 -15.03 17.44 9.36
N GLN A 65 -15.21 18.74 9.16
CA GLN A 65 -14.43 19.51 8.16
C GLN A 65 -12.91 19.45 8.37
N ASN A 66 -12.47 19.42 9.63
CA ASN A 66 -11.04 19.51 9.97
C ASN A 66 -10.35 18.13 10.05
N TYR A 67 -11.12 17.05 9.95
CA TYR A 67 -10.58 15.70 10.04
C TYR A 67 -10.00 15.25 8.70
N LYS A 68 -8.78 14.70 8.76
CA LYS A 68 -8.07 14.21 7.56
C LYS A 68 -8.36 12.75 7.24
N ASN A 69 -9.17 12.08 8.06
CA ASN A 69 -9.42 10.66 7.92
C ASN A 69 -10.47 10.36 6.83
N PRO A 70 -10.39 9.19 6.16
CA PRO A 70 -11.25 8.87 5.02
C PRO A 70 -12.75 8.92 5.35
N LEU A 71 -13.15 8.36 6.49
CA LEU A 71 -14.56 8.31 6.92
C LEU A 71 -15.12 9.72 7.11
N ALA A 72 -14.39 10.59 7.80
CA ALA A 72 -14.79 11.97 8.05
C ALA A 72 -14.93 12.76 6.76
N LYS A 73 -14.00 12.55 5.81
CA LYS A 73 -14.05 13.20 4.50
C LYS A 73 -15.30 12.81 3.71
N VAL A 74 -15.60 11.52 3.63
CA VAL A 74 -16.81 11.05 2.93
C VAL A 74 -18.07 11.57 3.62
N VAL A 75 -18.16 11.48 4.95
CA VAL A 75 -19.30 12.00 5.71
C VAL A 75 -19.49 13.51 5.51
N CYS A 76 -18.43 14.30 5.61
CA CYS A 76 -18.47 15.75 5.42
C CYS A 76 -18.86 16.12 3.99
N ALA A 77 -18.22 15.50 2.99
CA ALA A 77 -18.49 15.78 1.58
C ALA A 77 -19.92 15.39 1.18
N ALA A 78 -20.39 14.21 1.58
CA ALA A 78 -21.77 13.76 1.33
C ALA A 78 -22.80 14.70 1.98
N SER A 79 -22.55 15.11 3.24
CA SER A 79 -23.43 16.05 3.96
C SER A 79 -23.50 17.41 3.27
N ASN A 80 -22.35 18.00 2.92
CA ASN A 80 -22.29 19.30 2.23
C ASN A 80 -22.95 19.23 0.85
N PHE A 81 -22.80 18.11 0.15
CA PHE A 81 -23.40 17.91 -1.15
C PHE A 81 -24.93 17.87 -1.07
N TYR A 82 -25.48 17.14 -0.08
CA TYR A 82 -26.94 17.10 0.16
C TYR A 82 -27.50 18.49 0.46
N LEU A 83 -26.82 19.27 1.29
CA LEU A 83 -27.24 20.65 1.63
C LEU A 83 -27.30 21.57 0.41
N THR A 84 -26.40 21.36 -0.55
CA THR A 84 -26.34 22.14 -1.81
C THR A 84 -27.39 21.66 -2.82
N ASN A 85 -27.76 20.37 -2.80
CA ASN A 85 -28.61 19.73 -3.81
C ASN A 85 -29.81 19.00 -3.17
N LYS A 86 -30.71 19.73 -2.52
CA LYS A 86 -31.85 19.15 -1.77
C LYS A 86 -32.80 18.28 -2.61
N ASN A 87 -32.86 18.49 -3.93
CA ASN A 87 -33.74 17.74 -4.84
C ASN A 87 -33.08 16.51 -5.48
N ILE A 88 -31.86 16.14 -5.09
CA ILE A 88 -31.17 14.97 -5.64
C ILE A 88 -31.98 13.68 -5.45
N SER A 89 -31.94 12.79 -6.44
CA SER A 89 -32.53 11.45 -6.31
C SER A 89 -31.68 10.55 -5.40
N LYS A 90 -32.30 9.53 -4.81
CA LYS A 90 -31.57 8.54 -3.98
C LYS A 90 -30.44 7.86 -4.78
N SER A 91 -30.71 7.48 -6.02
CA SER A 91 -29.76 6.81 -6.91
C SER A 91 -28.55 7.69 -7.24
N GLU A 92 -28.75 8.99 -7.49
CA GLU A 92 -27.64 9.91 -7.75
C GLU A 92 -26.81 10.13 -6.47
N TYR A 93 -27.45 10.20 -5.30
CA TYR A 93 -26.77 10.37 -4.02
C TYR A 93 -25.93 9.14 -3.65
N GLU A 94 -26.46 7.93 -3.86
CA GLU A 94 -25.75 6.66 -3.69
C GLU A 94 -24.54 6.58 -4.63
N PHE A 95 -24.73 6.84 -5.92
CA PHE A 95 -23.64 6.84 -6.89
C PHE A 95 -22.53 7.82 -6.51
N LEU A 96 -22.89 9.01 -6.01
CA LEU A 96 -21.93 10.00 -5.55
C LEU A 96 -21.14 9.52 -4.33
N ILE A 97 -21.80 8.98 -3.30
CA ILE A 97 -21.12 8.47 -2.11
C ILE A 97 -20.12 7.38 -2.51
N LYS A 98 -20.54 6.44 -3.36
CA LYS A 98 -19.67 5.38 -3.86
C LYS A 98 -18.44 5.94 -4.59
N THR A 99 -18.63 6.94 -5.44
CA THR A 99 -17.52 7.63 -6.12
C THR A 99 -16.56 8.28 -5.12
N MET A 100 -17.07 8.92 -4.05
CA MET A 100 -16.22 9.50 -3.00
C MET A 100 -15.44 8.44 -2.21
N ILE A 101 -16.05 7.28 -1.97
CA ILE A 101 -15.40 6.13 -1.31
C ILE A 101 -14.28 5.59 -2.19
N ASP A 102 -14.55 5.33 -3.46
CA ASP A 102 -13.58 4.84 -4.43
C ASP A 102 -12.37 5.79 -4.56
N ASP A 103 -12.63 7.10 -4.57
CA ASP A 103 -11.58 8.13 -4.58
C ASP A 103 -10.70 8.10 -3.32
N GLU A 104 -11.29 7.94 -2.14
CA GLU A 104 -10.52 7.87 -0.89
C GLU A 104 -9.71 6.56 -0.78
N ILE A 105 -10.28 5.43 -1.21
CA ILE A 105 -9.56 4.14 -1.26
C ILE A 105 -8.42 4.20 -2.27
N SER A 106 -8.65 4.72 -3.48
CA SER A 106 -7.62 4.89 -4.50
C SER A 106 -6.44 5.72 -3.98
N LYS A 107 -6.69 6.75 -3.17
CA LYS A 107 -5.62 7.54 -2.53
C LYS A 107 -4.84 6.74 -1.48
N LEU A 108 -5.45 5.78 -0.81
CA LEU A 108 -4.77 4.88 0.13
C LEU A 108 -3.98 3.78 -0.59
N GLU A 109 -4.43 3.35 -1.77
CA GLU A 109 -3.77 2.33 -2.60
C GLU A 109 -2.63 2.87 -3.44
N LYS A 110 -2.62 4.18 -3.74
CA LYS A 110 -1.57 4.84 -4.54
C LYS A 110 -0.16 4.39 -4.16
N ASN A 111 0.65 3.97 -5.14
CA ASN A 111 2.02 3.47 -4.96
C ASN A 111 2.16 2.04 -4.38
N ASN A 112 1.07 1.30 -4.11
CA ASN A 112 1.16 -0.12 -3.73
C ASN A 112 1.86 -0.98 -4.80
N TRP A 113 1.70 -0.60 -6.08
CA TRP A 113 2.34 -1.27 -7.21
C TRP A 113 3.88 -1.30 -7.11
N ILE A 114 4.50 -0.31 -6.45
CA ILE A 114 5.96 -0.24 -6.28
C ILE A 114 6.44 -1.40 -5.39
N LEU A 115 5.72 -1.68 -4.30
CA LEU A 115 6.00 -2.84 -3.45
C LEU A 115 5.79 -4.13 -4.23
N GLY A 116 4.71 -4.22 -5.02
CA GLY A 116 4.44 -5.36 -5.90
C GLY A 116 5.60 -5.68 -6.84
N ILE A 117 6.20 -4.66 -7.47
CA ILE A 117 7.38 -4.83 -8.32
C ILE A 117 8.60 -5.25 -7.50
N CYS A 118 8.84 -4.65 -6.32
CA CYS A 118 9.99 -5.03 -5.50
C CYS A 118 9.90 -6.49 -5.04
N ILE A 119 8.70 -6.98 -4.73
CA ILE A 119 8.42 -8.36 -4.31
C ILE A 119 8.73 -9.34 -5.44
N SER A 120 8.34 -9.03 -6.68
CA SER A 120 8.50 -9.94 -7.82
C SER A 120 9.89 -9.83 -8.48
N ALA A 121 10.38 -8.61 -8.69
CA ALA A 121 11.62 -8.36 -9.43
C ALA A 121 12.88 -8.70 -8.61
N SER A 122 12.90 -8.45 -7.30
CA SER A 122 14.13 -8.67 -6.50
C SER A 122 14.56 -10.14 -6.46
N PRO A 123 13.67 -11.13 -6.23
CA PRO A 123 14.03 -12.55 -6.28
C PRO A 123 14.38 -13.03 -7.69
N GLN A 124 13.67 -12.52 -8.71
CA GLN A 124 13.95 -12.86 -10.11
C GLN A 124 15.33 -12.37 -10.54
N LEU A 125 15.75 -11.17 -10.12
CA LEU A 125 17.10 -10.67 -10.34
C LEU A 125 18.15 -11.49 -9.57
N GLY A 126 17.81 -11.94 -8.36
CA GLY A 126 18.63 -12.86 -7.58
C GLY A 126 18.89 -14.19 -8.31
N LEU A 127 17.82 -14.79 -8.83
CA LEU A 127 17.87 -16.02 -9.63
C LEU A 127 18.63 -15.81 -10.95
N LEU A 128 18.44 -14.68 -11.62
CA LEU A 128 19.22 -14.35 -12.82
C LEU A 128 20.72 -14.25 -12.48
N GLY A 129 21.04 -13.65 -11.34
CA GLY A 129 22.41 -13.58 -10.82
C GLY A 129 23.04 -14.95 -10.61
N THR A 130 22.30 -15.94 -10.09
CA THR A 130 22.83 -17.29 -9.92
C THR A 130 23.08 -17.99 -11.24
N ILE A 131 22.16 -17.87 -12.19
CA ILE A 131 22.31 -18.47 -13.53
C ILE A 131 23.57 -17.91 -14.19
N VAL A 132 23.76 -16.59 -14.17
CA VAL A 132 24.94 -15.95 -14.78
C VAL A 132 26.23 -16.32 -14.04
N GLY A 133 26.21 -16.35 -12.70
CA GLY A 133 27.37 -16.76 -11.90
C GLY A 133 27.79 -18.21 -12.18
N MET A 134 26.83 -19.14 -12.30
CA MET A 134 27.11 -20.52 -12.68
C MET A 134 27.66 -20.64 -14.10
N ILE A 135 27.10 -19.93 -15.08
CA ILE A 135 27.62 -19.94 -16.47
C ILE A 135 29.08 -19.50 -16.52
N LYS A 136 29.42 -18.42 -15.80
CA LYS A 136 30.81 -17.92 -15.70
C LYS A 136 31.73 -18.94 -15.01
N SER A 137 31.26 -19.55 -13.94
CA SER A 137 32.00 -20.55 -13.15
C SER A 137 32.38 -21.77 -13.98
N PHE A 138 31.40 -22.36 -14.69
CA PHE A 138 31.66 -23.52 -15.55
C PHE A 138 32.48 -23.17 -16.80
N GLY A 139 32.30 -21.97 -17.36
CA GLY A 139 33.15 -21.47 -18.44
C GLY A 139 34.62 -21.36 -18.03
N ALA A 140 34.88 -20.81 -16.83
CA ALA A 140 36.23 -20.71 -16.28
C ALA A 140 36.86 -22.09 -15.99
N LEU A 141 36.07 -23.04 -15.47
CA LEU A 141 36.53 -24.42 -15.27
C LEU A 141 36.94 -25.08 -16.60
N SER A 142 36.12 -24.93 -17.64
CA SER A 142 36.40 -25.50 -18.96
C SER A 142 37.68 -24.93 -19.58
N ALA A 143 37.95 -23.63 -19.36
CA ALA A 143 39.12 -22.96 -19.91
C ALA A 143 40.41 -23.20 -19.12
N ALA A 144 40.35 -23.18 -17.78
CA ALA A 144 41.53 -23.21 -16.91
C ALA A 144 41.75 -24.53 -16.16
N GLY A 145 40.73 -25.40 -16.09
CA GLY A 145 40.80 -26.68 -15.38
C GLY A 145 40.86 -26.58 -13.85
N ASP A 146 40.72 -25.37 -13.27
CA ASP A 146 40.83 -25.13 -11.83
C ASP A 146 39.44 -25.14 -11.14
N PRO A 147 39.14 -26.14 -10.27
CA PRO A 147 37.89 -26.23 -9.53
C PRO A 147 37.66 -25.10 -8.52
N THR A 148 38.71 -24.41 -8.06
CA THR A 148 38.57 -23.34 -7.07
C THR A 148 37.83 -22.12 -7.63
N LEU A 149 37.96 -21.86 -8.94
CA LEU A 149 37.24 -20.81 -9.65
C LEU A 149 35.73 -21.05 -9.65
N VAL A 150 35.31 -22.31 -9.63
CA VAL A 150 33.89 -22.69 -9.58
C VAL A 150 33.29 -22.36 -8.21
N ALA A 151 34.02 -22.69 -7.14
CA ALA A 151 33.57 -22.40 -5.77
C ALA A 151 33.37 -20.89 -5.55
N GLY A 152 34.24 -20.05 -6.11
CA GLY A 152 34.12 -18.59 -6.04
C GLY A 152 32.86 -18.06 -6.71
N GLY A 153 32.60 -18.43 -7.96
CA GLY A 153 31.44 -17.92 -8.70
C GLY A 153 30.09 -18.49 -8.24
N ILE A 154 30.08 -19.71 -7.68
CA ILE A 154 28.89 -20.24 -6.97
C ILE A 154 28.63 -19.43 -5.69
N SER A 155 29.67 -19.09 -4.93
CA SER A 155 29.51 -18.28 -3.71
C SER A 155 28.94 -16.90 -4.03
N GLU A 156 29.48 -16.19 -5.03
CA GLU A 156 28.96 -14.93 -5.55
C GLU A 156 27.47 -15.03 -5.91
N ALA A 157 27.11 -16.04 -6.70
CA ALA A 157 25.74 -16.32 -7.12
C ALA A 157 24.77 -16.46 -5.94
N LEU A 158 25.15 -17.22 -4.91
CA LEU A 158 24.31 -17.47 -3.75
C LEU A 158 24.05 -16.19 -2.93
N TYR A 159 25.03 -15.31 -2.79
CA TYR A 159 24.84 -14.02 -2.13
C TYR A 159 23.79 -13.16 -2.82
N THR A 160 23.80 -13.13 -4.14
CA THR A 160 22.85 -12.33 -4.95
C THR A 160 21.41 -12.80 -4.78
N THR A 161 21.19 -14.13 -4.71
CA THR A 161 19.86 -14.67 -4.42
C THR A 161 19.42 -14.38 -2.99
N ALA A 162 20.30 -14.58 -2.02
CA ALA A 162 19.99 -14.30 -0.62
C ALA A 162 19.58 -12.85 -0.43
N PHE A 163 20.26 -11.90 -1.07
CA PHE A 163 19.90 -10.48 -1.03
C PHE A 163 18.56 -10.18 -1.72
N GLY A 164 18.29 -10.77 -2.89
CA GLY A 164 17.01 -10.62 -3.57
C GLY A 164 15.83 -11.05 -2.69
N LEU A 165 15.98 -12.16 -1.96
CA LEU A 165 14.99 -12.63 -0.99
C LEU A 165 14.90 -11.74 0.25
N LEU A 166 16.03 -11.27 0.77
CA LEU A 166 16.09 -10.39 1.93
C LEU A 166 15.36 -9.05 1.69
N VAL A 167 15.31 -8.59 0.44
CA VAL A 167 14.51 -7.40 0.05
C VAL A 167 13.03 -7.75 -0.13
N ALA A 168 12.74 -8.86 -0.81
CA ALA A 168 11.37 -9.22 -1.17
C ALA A 168 10.50 -9.64 0.02
N ILE A 169 11.05 -10.38 0.98
CA ILE A 169 10.29 -10.92 2.12
C ILE A 169 9.73 -9.79 3.00
N PRO A 170 10.51 -8.81 3.47
CA PRO A 170 9.96 -7.68 4.22
C PRO A 170 8.98 -6.85 3.40
N ALA A 171 9.27 -6.62 2.11
CA ALA A 171 8.38 -5.89 1.21
C ALA A 171 7.00 -6.57 1.13
N LEU A 172 6.96 -7.90 1.04
CA LEU A 172 5.74 -8.70 1.02
C LEU A 172 4.94 -8.56 2.31
N VAL A 173 5.60 -8.63 3.47
CA VAL A 173 4.94 -8.48 4.77
C VAL A 173 4.25 -7.12 4.87
N PHE A 174 4.93 -6.03 4.50
CA PHE A 174 4.35 -4.70 4.51
C PHE A 174 3.23 -4.54 3.47
N HIS A 175 3.41 -5.09 2.27
CA HIS A 175 2.39 -5.05 1.22
C HIS A 175 1.08 -5.71 1.68
N VAL A 176 1.16 -6.92 2.26
CA VAL A 176 -0.01 -7.62 2.80
C VAL A 176 -0.63 -6.83 3.97
N TYR A 177 0.19 -6.24 4.84
CA TYR A 177 -0.31 -5.38 5.92
C TYR A 177 -1.12 -4.19 5.39
N PHE A 178 -0.63 -3.51 4.35
CA PHE A 178 -1.34 -2.36 3.78
C PHE A 178 -2.64 -2.76 3.07
N ILE A 179 -2.65 -3.89 2.35
CA ILE A 179 -3.87 -4.43 1.73
C ILE A 179 -4.94 -4.70 2.80
N ASN A 180 -4.62 -5.50 3.81
CA ASN A 180 -5.57 -5.83 4.88
C ASN A 180 -6.09 -4.57 5.60
N LYS A 181 -5.24 -3.55 5.74
CA LYS A 181 -5.62 -2.29 6.36
C LYS A 181 -6.54 -1.47 5.46
N ASN A 182 -6.34 -1.47 4.14
CA ASN A 182 -7.23 -0.84 3.17
C ASN A 182 -8.59 -1.51 3.12
N ASP A 183 -8.63 -2.84 3.08
CA ASP A 183 -9.88 -3.61 3.10
C ASP A 183 -10.69 -3.28 4.36
N SER A 184 -10.02 -3.24 5.53
CA SER A 184 -10.69 -2.84 6.77
C SER A 184 -11.25 -1.42 6.70
N ILE A 185 -10.59 -0.48 6.02
CA ILE A 185 -11.09 0.89 5.85
C ILE A 185 -12.28 0.90 4.89
N MET A 186 -12.22 0.16 3.79
CA MET A 186 -13.31 -0.01 2.82
C MET A 186 -14.58 -0.51 3.51
N GLU A 187 -14.49 -1.58 4.30
CA GLU A 187 -15.64 -2.10 5.07
C GLU A 187 -16.26 -1.05 6.00
N ASN A 188 -15.46 -0.14 6.56
CA ASN A 188 -16.01 0.93 7.39
C ASN A 188 -16.67 2.02 6.54
N LEU A 189 -16.14 2.33 5.36
CA LEU A 189 -16.72 3.29 4.43
C LEU A 189 -18.07 2.79 3.90
N GLU A 190 -18.19 1.51 3.56
CA GLU A 190 -19.47 0.89 3.15
C GLU A 190 -20.52 0.97 4.27
N LYS A 191 -20.10 0.77 5.54
CA LYS A 191 -21.01 0.98 6.70
C LYS A 191 -21.46 2.43 6.81
N ILE A 192 -20.58 3.39 6.52
CA ILE A 192 -20.92 4.82 6.51
C ILE A 192 -21.87 5.15 5.37
N GLU A 193 -21.65 4.61 4.18
CA GLU A 193 -22.55 4.75 3.03
C GLU A 193 -23.97 4.31 3.41
N PHE A 194 -24.12 3.11 3.98
CA PHE A 194 -25.41 2.62 4.44
C PHE A 194 -26.08 3.58 5.44
N LEU A 195 -25.32 4.12 6.41
CA LEU A 195 -25.85 5.07 7.38
C LEU A 195 -26.25 6.42 6.74
N LEU A 196 -25.47 6.91 5.78
CA LEU A 196 -25.78 8.13 5.03
C LEU A 196 -27.06 7.97 4.20
N LEU A 197 -27.24 6.82 3.54
CA LEU A 197 -28.44 6.51 2.77
C LEU A 197 -29.67 6.39 3.66
N LYS A 198 -29.57 5.68 4.78
CA LYS A 198 -30.65 5.59 5.77
C LYS A 198 -31.07 6.97 6.28
N LYS A 199 -30.09 7.84 6.56
CA LYS A 199 -30.35 9.21 6.97
C LYS A 199 -31.01 10.03 5.87
N PHE A 200 -30.52 9.92 4.63
CA PHE A 200 -31.12 10.59 3.48
C PHE A 200 -32.60 10.25 3.32
N GLU A 201 -32.96 8.97 3.49
CA GLU A 201 -34.37 8.53 3.44
C GLU A 201 -35.21 9.12 4.57
N SER A 202 -34.65 9.24 5.79
CA SER A 202 -35.37 9.82 6.93
C SER A 202 -35.65 11.33 6.81
N LEU A 203 -34.99 12.02 5.87
CA LEU A 203 -35.12 13.46 5.65
C LEU A 203 -36.11 13.82 4.52
N ARG A 204 -36.65 12.82 3.81
CA ARG A 204 -37.72 12.97 2.83
C ARG A 204 -39.06 12.57 3.43
#